data_AF-N8WRP3-F1
#
_entry.id   AF-N8WRP3-F1
#
_cell.length_a   1.000
_cell.length_b   1.000
_cell.length_c   1.000
_cell.angle_alpha   90.00
_cell.angle_beta   90.00
_cell.angle_gamma   90.00
#
_symmetry.space_group_name_H-M   'P 1'
#
loop_
_entity.id
_entity.type
_entity.pdbx_description
1 polymer ?
#
loop_
_entity_poly.entity_id
_entity_poly.type
_entity_poly.pdbx_seq_one_letter_code
_entity_poly.pdbx_strand_id
1 'polypeptide(L)'
;MNNLIKETLILDYNSLVIQDLINSRQWKELNDVEKVKSIYNFVRDEIKFGYNSSDDIRASQVLKDGYGQCNTKSTLLMALLRAVNIPNRLHGFTIDKALQKGAITGIWYELSPSNILHTWVEIYIEEKWFNLEGVILDKIYLQKLQSINSHKTATFCGYGVYTDNFLNPPIEWNLNDTYIQDKGINQDFGIFESPDDFYKKHRQELSFFKKLMYIYIVRHLMNRNVKKIRNRACI
;
A
#
# COMPACT_ATOMS: atom_id res chain seq x y z
N MET A 1 -0.33 -21.99 -11.04
CA MET A 1 -1.37 -21.17 -10.35
C MET A 1 -1.48 -21.48 -8.86
N ASN A 2 -1.34 -22.74 -8.40
CA ASN A 2 -1.47 -23.09 -6.98
C ASN A 2 -0.55 -22.29 -6.02
N ASN A 3 0.65 -21.88 -6.46
CA ASN A 3 1.53 -21.03 -5.64
C ASN A 3 0.98 -19.61 -5.42
N LEU A 4 0.18 -19.09 -6.36
CA LEU A 4 -0.35 -17.71 -6.35
C LEU A 4 -1.56 -17.53 -5.42
N ILE A 5 -1.99 -18.62 -4.78
CA ILE A 5 -3.02 -18.63 -3.73
C ILE A 5 -2.51 -19.23 -2.42
N LYS A 6 -1.23 -19.62 -2.36
CA LYS A 6 -0.65 -20.31 -1.19
C LYS A 6 -0.39 -19.34 -0.04
N GLU A 7 -0.62 -19.79 1.19
CA GLU A 7 -0.21 -19.10 2.41
C GLU A 7 1.33 -19.08 2.55
N THR A 8 1.83 -18.01 3.15
CA THR A 8 3.24 -17.84 3.53
C THR A 8 3.33 -17.26 4.95
N LEU A 9 4.55 -17.11 5.48
CA LEU A 9 4.74 -16.59 6.85
C LEU A 9 4.29 -15.13 6.98
N ILE A 10 4.46 -14.34 5.92
CA ILE A 10 4.04 -12.93 5.90
C ILE A 10 2.56 -12.79 5.55
N LEU A 11 2.02 -13.61 4.64
CA LEU A 11 0.62 -13.49 4.25
C LEU A 11 -0.36 -14.05 5.29
N ASP A 12 0.05 -15.08 6.04
CA ASP A 12 -0.61 -15.62 7.26
C ASP A 12 -2.16 -15.54 7.31
N TYR A 13 -2.82 -15.79 6.19
CA TYR A 13 -4.25 -15.54 6.02
C TYR A 13 -5.11 -16.56 6.76
N ASN A 14 -4.57 -17.69 7.22
CA ASN A 14 -5.26 -18.65 8.09
C ASN A 14 -5.26 -18.19 9.57
N SER A 15 -4.65 -17.05 9.89
CA SER A 15 -4.80 -16.45 11.21
C SER A 15 -6.27 -16.13 11.52
N LEU A 16 -6.66 -16.29 12.79
CA LEU A 16 -8.05 -16.10 13.24
C LEU A 16 -8.58 -14.72 12.85
N VAL A 17 -7.81 -13.65 13.09
CA VAL A 17 -8.24 -12.26 12.80
C VAL A 17 -8.53 -12.02 11.32
N ILE A 18 -7.79 -12.68 10.41
CA ILE A 18 -8.03 -12.58 8.98
C ILE A 18 -9.29 -13.37 8.63
N GLN A 19 -9.40 -14.63 9.06
CA GLN A 19 -10.58 -15.45 8.76
C GLN A 19 -11.87 -14.86 9.34
N ASP A 20 -11.83 -14.28 10.53
CA ASP A 20 -12.96 -13.57 11.16
C ASP A 20 -13.41 -12.39 10.29
N LEU A 21 -12.47 -11.59 9.76
CA LEU A 21 -12.79 -10.54 8.81
C LEU A 21 -13.42 -11.09 7.54
N ILE A 22 -12.82 -12.10 6.90
CA ILE A 22 -13.35 -12.72 5.67
C ILE A 22 -14.80 -13.20 5.88
N ASN A 23 -15.06 -13.89 6.99
CA ASN A 23 -16.38 -14.43 7.33
C ASN A 23 -17.38 -13.31 7.61
N SER A 24 -17.00 -12.30 8.40
CA SER A 24 -17.86 -11.16 8.72
C SER A 24 -18.29 -10.34 7.50
N ARG A 25 -17.43 -10.28 6.48
CA ARG A 25 -17.69 -9.57 5.21
C ARG A 25 -18.34 -10.45 4.15
N GLN A 26 -18.49 -11.75 4.41
CA GLN A 26 -19.07 -12.74 3.50
C GLN A 26 -18.41 -12.74 2.10
N TRP A 27 -17.13 -12.37 1.99
CA TRP A 27 -16.48 -12.23 0.68
C TRP A 27 -16.43 -13.54 -0.11
N LYS A 28 -16.41 -14.69 0.56
CA LYS A 28 -16.43 -16.01 -0.10
C LYS A 28 -17.72 -16.27 -0.89
N GLU A 29 -18.81 -15.56 -0.58
CA GLU A 29 -20.12 -15.70 -1.24
C GLU A 29 -20.25 -14.83 -2.51
N LEU A 30 -19.34 -13.87 -2.70
CA LEU A 30 -19.34 -12.98 -3.86
C LEU A 30 -18.79 -13.68 -5.11
N ASN A 31 -19.13 -13.17 -6.29
CA ASN A 31 -18.39 -13.52 -7.51
C ASN A 31 -16.97 -12.94 -7.48
N ASP A 32 -16.08 -13.41 -8.36
CA ASP A 32 -14.66 -13.06 -8.30
C ASP A 32 -14.36 -11.57 -8.51
N VAL A 33 -15.12 -10.89 -9.37
CA VAL A 33 -15.00 -9.44 -9.57
C VAL A 33 -15.40 -8.68 -8.31
N GLU A 34 -16.52 -9.07 -7.69
CA GLU A 34 -17.01 -8.42 -6.46
C GLU A 34 -16.14 -8.75 -5.23
N LYS A 35 -15.53 -9.94 -5.16
CA LYS A 35 -14.49 -10.26 -4.18
C LYS A 35 -13.35 -9.25 -4.25
N VAL A 36 -12.76 -9.10 -5.44
CA VAL A 36 -11.63 -8.20 -5.65
C VAL A 36 -12.02 -6.77 -5.30
N LYS A 37 -13.13 -6.28 -5.84
CA LYS A 37 -13.60 -4.90 -5.63
C LYS A 37 -13.83 -4.61 -4.15
N SER A 38 -14.50 -5.52 -3.44
CA SER A 38 -14.82 -5.36 -2.02
C SER A 38 -13.55 -5.38 -1.14
N ILE A 39 -12.64 -6.32 -1.40
CA ILE A 39 -11.38 -6.45 -0.67
C ILE A 39 -10.46 -5.24 -0.95
N TYR A 40 -10.32 -4.85 -2.21
CA TYR A 40 -9.52 -3.69 -2.61
C TYR A 40 -10.04 -2.41 -1.95
N ASN A 41 -11.35 -2.17 -1.98
CA ASN A 41 -11.95 -1.01 -1.32
C ASN A 41 -11.74 -1.04 0.20
N PHE A 42 -11.89 -2.20 0.84
CA PHE A 42 -11.59 -2.36 2.27
C PHE A 42 -10.15 -1.98 2.59
N VAL A 43 -9.17 -2.56 1.88
CA VAL A 43 -7.75 -2.25 2.15
C VAL A 43 -7.43 -0.80 1.80
N ARG A 44 -8.00 -0.25 0.72
CA ARG A 44 -7.76 1.16 0.37
C ARG A 44 -8.28 2.10 1.44
N ASP A 45 -9.55 1.97 1.82
CA ASP A 45 -10.29 3.00 2.56
C ASP A 45 -10.41 2.74 4.07
N GLU A 46 -10.49 1.47 4.50
CA GLU A 46 -10.66 1.13 5.92
C GLU A 46 -9.32 0.92 6.63
N ILE A 47 -8.30 0.43 5.92
CA ILE A 47 -6.92 0.39 6.41
C ILE A 47 -6.26 1.73 6.08
N LYS A 48 -6.15 2.60 7.07
CA LYS A 48 -5.72 3.99 6.86
C LYS A 48 -4.31 4.06 6.27
N PHE A 49 -4.03 5.06 5.44
CA PHE A 49 -2.66 5.36 5.07
C PHE A 49 -1.83 5.72 6.32
N GLY A 50 -0.67 5.09 6.48
CA GLY A 50 0.26 5.27 7.60
C GLY A 50 1.52 4.41 7.46
N TYR A 51 2.45 4.54 8.39
CA TYR A 51 3.79 3.94 8.34
C TYR A 51 3.95 2.94 9.49
N ASN A 52 4.08 1.65 9.16
CA ASN A 52 4.28 0.56 10.13
C ASN A 52 5.73 0.53 10.64
N SER A 53 6.04 -0.42 11.53
CA SER A 53 7.39 -0.58 12.08
C SER A 53 8.38 -1.25 11.12
N SER A 54 7.89 -2.04 10.17
CA SER A 54 8.69 -2.74 9.15
C SER A 54 7.82 -3.06 7.93
N ASP A 55 8.45 -3.27 6.78
CA ASP A 55 7.78 -3.69 5.54
C ASP A 55 7.36 -5.17 5.55
N ASP A 56 8.10 -6.00 6.28
CA ASP A 56 7.95 -7.46 6.32
C ASP A 56 7.10 -7.97 7.50
N ILE A 57 6.22 -7.13 8.05
CA ILE A 57 5.26 -7.56 9.08
C ILE A 57 4.14 -8.41 8.47
N ARG A 58 3.58 -9.31 9.28
CA ARG A 58 2.50 -10.21 8.86
C ARG A 58 1.21 -9.45 8.49
N ALA A 59 0.44 -9.97 7.54
CA ALA A 59 -0.85 -9.41 7.14
C ALA A 59 -1.82 -9.30 8.32
N SER A 60 -1.85 -10.31 9.19
CA SER A 60 -2.64 -10.26 10.43
C SER A 60 -2.24 -9.10 11.36
N GLN A 61 -0.96 -8.72 11.37
CA GLN A 61 -0.48 -7.57 12.14
C GLN A 61 -0.86 -6.25 11.45
N VAL A 62 -0.77 -6.15 10.13
CA VAL A 62 -1.24 -4.96 9.37
C VAL A 62 -2.73 -4.72 9.64
N LEU A 63 -3.55 -5.77 9.63
CA LEU A 63 -4.96 -5.68 9.95
C LEU A 63 -5.21 -5.17 11.37
N LYS A 64 -4.46 -5.67 12.36
CA LYS A 64 -4.55 -5.22 13.77
C LYS A 64 -4.10 -3.76 13.96
N ASP A 65 -3.04 -3.35 13.26
CA ASP A 65 -2.55 -1.97 13.28
C ASP A 65 -3.62 -1.00 12.74
N GLY A 66 -4.44 -1.46 11.78
CA GLY A 66 -5.51 -0.66 11.16
C GLY A 66 -5.00 0.45 10.24
N TYR A 67 -3.71 0.41 9.88
CA TYR A 67 -3.09 1.32 8.93
C TYR A 67 -1.90 0.67 8.22
N GLY A 68 -1.52 1.20 7.07
CA GLY A 68 -0.29 0.82 6.39
C GLY A 68 0.13 1.71 5.22
N GLN A 69 1.29 1.37 4.66
CA GLN A 69 1.87 1.99 3.47
C GLN A 69 1.80 1.02 2.30
N CYS A 70 2.28 1.39 1.10
CA CYS A 70 2.28 0.54 -0.10
C CYS A 70 2.66 -0.92 0.22
N ASN A 71 3.82 -1.16 0.82
CA ASN A 71 4.33 -2.50 1.12
C ASN A 71 3.43 -3.35 2.04
N THR A 72 2.99 -2.77 3.15
CA THR A 72 2.17 -3.49 4.13
C THR A 72 0.71 -3.60 3.71
N LYS A 73 0.16 -2.60 3.01
CA LYS A 73 -1.17 -2.66 2.39
C LYS A 73 -1.20 -3.67 1.24
N SER A 74 -0.15 -3.76 0.42
CA SER A 74 0.02 -4.81 -0.58
C SER A 74 0.05 -6.19 0.07
N THR A 75 0.78 -6.36 1.17
CA THR A 75 0.82 -7.60 1.95
C THR A 75 -0.57 -8.02 2.43
N LEU A 76 -1.34 -7.10 3.04
CA LEU A 76 -2.69 -7.39 3.52
C LEU A 76 -3.66 -7.67 2.35
N LEU A 77 -3.62 -6.86 1.30
CA LEU A 77 -4.43 -7.06 0.09
C LEU A 77 -4.22 -8.44 -0.50
N MET A 78 -2.96 -8.83 -0.67
CA MET A 78 -2.54 -10.12 -1.20
C MET A 78 -3.06 -11.27 -0.33
N ALA A 79 -2.92 -11.17 0.99
CA ALA A 79 -3.42 -12.17 1.94
C ALA A 79 -4.95 -12.37 1.85
N LEU A 80 -5.71 -11.26 1.85
CA LEU A 80 -7.18 -11.30 1.79
C LEU A 80 -7.68 -11.88 0.46
N LEU A 81 -7.06 -11.50 -0.65
CA LEU A 81 -7.39 -12.04 -1.98
C LEU A 81 -7.11 -13.54 -2.07
N ARG A 82 -5.99 -14.03 -1.53
CA ARG A 82 -5.67 -15.47 -1.50
C ARG A 82 -6.64 -16.25 -0.62
N ALA A 83 -7.06 -15.68 0.51
CA ALA A 83 -8.03 -16.31 1.41
C ALA A 83 -9.40 -16.58 0.75
N VAL A 84 -9.72 -15.89 -0.35
CA VAL A 84 -10.93 -16.08 -1.15
C VAL A 84 -10.64 -16.68 -2.54
N ASN A 85 -9.46 -17.29 -2.70
CA ASN A 85 -9.00 -18.01 -3.90
C ASN A 85 -8.78 -17.14 -5.15
N ILE A 86 -8.48 -15.84 -5.00
CA ILE A 86 -8.08 -14.99 -6.12
C ILE A 86 -6.56 -15.07 -6.33
N PRO A 87 -6.06 -15.60 -7.47
CA PRO A 87 -4.63 -15.66 -7.74
C PRO A 87 -4.02 -14.27 -7.87
N ASN A 88 -2.88 -14.07 -7.20
CA ASN A 88 -2.17 -12.80 -7.22
C ASN A 88 -0.66 -12.97 -7.02
N ARG A 89 0.08 -11.94 -7.40
CA ARG A 89 1.55 -11.86 -7.29
C ARG A 89 1.96 -10.45 -6.89
N LEU A 90 3.18 -10.32 -6.41
CA LEU A 90 3.76 -9.04 -5.99
C LEU A 90 4.69 -8.52 -7.08
N HIS A 91 4.65 -7.22 -7.34
CA HIS A 91 5.63 -6.55 -8.20
C HIS A 91 6.45 -5.59 -7.34
N GLY A 92 7.77 -5.70 -7.40
CA GLY A 92 8.69 -4.95 -6.55
C GLY A 92 9.46 -3.87 -7.29
N PHE A 93 9.69 -2.74 -6.62
CA PHE A 93 10.34 -1.55 -7.17
C PHE A 93 11.20 -0.82 -6.13
N THR A 94 11.98 0.14 -6.58
CA THR A 94 12.23 1.36 -5.81
C THR A 94 11.57 2.57 -6.43
N ILE A 95 11.20 3.51 -5.56
CA ILE A 95 10.66 4.82 -5.92
C ILE A 95 11.53 5.95 -5.34
N ASP A 96 11.50 7.13 -5.97
CA ASP A 96 12.21 8.31 -5.48
C ASP A 96 11.58 8.86 -4.19
N LYS A 97 12.40 9.19 -3.20
CA LYS A 97 11.93 9.76 -1.93
C LYS A 97 11.13 11.05 -2.06
N ALA A 98 11.18 11.75 -3.19
CA ALA A 98 10.36 12.91 -3.50
C ALA A 98 8.87 12.67 -3.24
N LEU A 99 8.37 11.45 -3.46
CA LEU A 99 7.00 11.05 -3.11
C LEU A 99 6.66 11.24 -1.63
N GLN A 100 7.64 11.06 -0.75
CA GLN A 100 7.43 11.17 0.69
C GLN A 100 7.52 12.61 1.20
N LYS A 101 7.94 13.56 0.36
CA LYS A 101 8.07 14.97 0.75
C LYS A 101 6.71 15.50 1.23
N GLY A 102 6.66 15.97 2.47
CA GLY A 102 5.43 16.45 3.11
C GLY A 102 4.76 15.43 4.04
N ALA A 103 4.89 14.12 3.75
CA ALA A 103 4.59 13.09 4.74
C ALA A 103 5.71 13.02 5.80
N ILE A 104 6.96 13.06 5.33
CA ILE A 104 8.16 13.32 6.14
C ILE A 104 8.71 14.72 5.84
N THR A 105 9.25 15.37 6.86
CA THR A 105 9.57 16.81 6.84
C THR A 105 10.88 17.11 7.56
N GLY A 106 11.55 18.20 7.15
CA GLY A 106 12.76 18.70 7.79
C GLY A 106 13.95 17.73 7.68
N ILE A 107 14.80 17.72 8.71
CA ILE A 107 16.01 16.89 8.77
C ILE A 107 15.73 15.40 8.51
N TRP A 108 14.54 14.92 8.87
CA TRP A 108 14.15 13.53 8.65
C TRP A 108 14.01 13.18 7.16
N TYR A 109 13.54 14.12 6.33
CA TYR A 109 13.47 13.92 4.87
C TYR A 109 14.86 13.92 4.23
N GLU A 110 15.75 14.77 4.72
CA GLU A 110 17.14 14.84 4.22
C GLU A 110 17.89 13.55 4.52
N LEU A 111 17.74 13.00 5.73
CA LEU A 111 18.38 11.76 6.18
C LEU A 111 17.78 10.48 5.57
N SER A 112 16.60 10.57 4.95
CA SER A 112 15.94 9.44 4.28
C SER A 112 16.71 8.97 3.05
N PRO A 113 16.77 7.65 2.79
CA PRO A 113 17.33 7.09 1.56
C PRO A 113 16.69 7.72 0.33
N SER A 114 17.46 7.94 -0.73
CA SER A 114 16.93 8.47 -1.99
C SER A 114 15.98 7.49 -2.68
N ASN A 115 16.25 6.19 -2.54
CA ASN A 115 15.45 5.11 -3.09
C ASN A 115 14.68 4.41 -1.97
N ILE A 116 13.36 4.37 -2.11
CA ILE A 116 12.45 3.76 -1.16
C ILE A 116 11.91 2.46 -1.76
N LEU A 117 11.97 1.37 -1.00
CA LEU A 117 11.40 0.09 -1.40
C LEU A 117 9.88 0.22 -1.55
N HIS A 118 9.36 -0.26 -2.66
CA HIS A 118 7.94 -0.13 -3.01
C HIS A 118 7.43 -1.41 -3.66
N THR A 119 6.14 -1.68 -3.49
CA THR A 119 5.48 -2.85 -4.08
C THR A 119 4.01 -2.57 -4.35
N TRP A 120 3.45 -3.25 -5.35
CA TRP A 120 2.02 -3.41 -5.54
C TRP A 120 1.64 -4.87 -5.80
N VAL A 121 0.34 -5.14 -5.75
CA VAL A 121 -0.24 -6.45 -6.08
C VAL A 121 -0.72 -6.44 -7.52
N GLU A 122 -0.44 -7.53 -8.25
CA GLU A 122 -1.11 -7.83 -9.51
C GLU A 122 -2.06 -9.01 -9.30
N ILE A 123 -3.27 -8.92 -9.85
CA ILE A 123 -4.30 -9.96 -9.73
C ILE A 123 -4.62 -10.56 -11.09
N TYR A 124 -5.00 -11.84 -11.13
CA TYR A 124 -5.44 -12.51 -12.35
C TYR A 124 -6.95 -12.73 -12.34
N ILE A 125 -7.66 -12.03 -13.21
CA ILE A 125 -9.13 -12.07 -13.36
C ILE A 125 -9.45 -12.09 -14.86
N GLU A 126 -10.39 -12.94 -15.28
CA GLU A 126 -10.86 -13.00 -16.69
C GLU A 126 -9.71 -13.08 -17.71
N GLU A 127 -8.76 -13.98 -17.44
CA GLU A 127 -7.57 -14.23 -18.26
C GLU A 127 -6.58 -13.06 -18.37
N LYS A 128 -6.76 -12.00 -17.58
CA LYS A 128 -5.93 -10.78 -17.61
C LYS A 128 -5.31 -10.47 -16.26
N TRP A 129 -4.15 -9.83 -16.31
CA TRP A 129 -3.49 -9.25 -15.13
C TRP A 129 -3.90 -7.80 -14.96
N PHE A 130 -4.24 -7.41 -13.72
CA PHE A 130 -4.53 -6.03 -13.35
C PHE A 130 -3.63 -5.57 -12.21
N ASN A 131 -3.16 -4.34 -12.29
CA ASN A 131 -2.27 -3.72 -11.29
C ASN A 131 -3.09 -2.97 -10.23
N LEU A 132 -2.82 -3.26 -8.96
CA LEU A 132 -3.52 -2.69 -7.80
C LEU A 132 -2.63 -1.71 -7.00
N GLU A 133 -1.93 -0.79 -7.67
CA GLU A 133 -1.01 0.16 -7.02
C GLU A 133 -1.77 1.27 -6.27
N GLY A 134 -2.94 1.66 -6.77
CA GLY A 134 -3.79 2.71 -6.17
C GLY A 134 -4.34 2.41 -4.75
N VAL A 135 -4.02 1.25 -4.16
CA VAL A 135 -4.51 0.82 -2.84
C VAL A 135 -3.99 1.66 -1.67
N ILE A 136 -2.89 2.38 -1.84
CA ILE A 136 -2.17 2.98 -0.71
C ILE A 136 -2.97 4.07 0.05
N LEU A 137 -3.63 4.99 -0.66
CA LEU A 137 -4.25 6.16 -0.03
C LEU A 137 -5.75 5.94 0.21
N ASP A 138 -6.18 6.09 1.47
CA ASP A 138 -7.61 6.16 1.78
C ASP A 138 -8.22 7.41 1.14
N LYS A 139 -9.45 7.28 0.61
CA LYS A 139 -10.16 8.37 -0.07
C LYS A 139 -10.24 9.65 0.76
N ILE A 140 -10.45 9.53 2.07
CA ILE A 140 -10.54 10.70 2.97
C ILE A 140 -9.22 11.46 2.97
N TYR A 141 -8.08 10.78 3.12
CA TYR A 141 -6.77 11.41 3.04
C TYR A 141 -6.54 12.07 1.69
N LEU A 142 -6.82 11.38 0.58
CA LEU A 142 -6.61 11.92 -0.77
C LEU A 142 -7.47 13.18 -1.02
N GLN A 143 -8.75 13.14 -0.69
CA GLN A 143 -9.66 14.29 -0.83
C GLN A 143 -9.19 15.50 -0.03
N LYS A 144 -8.70 15.28 1.20
CA LYS A 144 -8.15 16.36 2.02
C LYS A 144 -6.86 16.90 1.42
N LEU A 145 -5.98 16.03 0.94
CA LEU A 145 -4.76 16.44 0.26
C LEU A 145 -5.06 17.27 -1.00
N GLN A 146 -6.04 16.86 -1.80
CA GLN A 146 -6.54 17.59 -2.96
C GLN A 146 -7.10 18.97 -2.57
N SER A 147 -7.92 19.04 -1.52
CA SER A 147 -8.48 20.31 -1.03
C SER A 147 -7.40 21.31 -0.59
N ILE A 148 -6.33 20.83 0.06
CA ILE A 148 -5.20 21.65 0.51
C ILE A 148 -4.36 22.16 -0.67
N ASN A 149 -4.38 21.45 -1.79
CA ASN A 149 -3.54 21.71 -2.96
C ASN A 149 -4.39 22.01 -4.20
N SER A 150 -5.57 22.61 -4.03
CA SER A 150 -6.57 22.85 -5.09
C SER A 150 -6.04 23.67 -6.27
N HIS A 151 -4.99 24.47 -6.05
CA HIS A 151 -4.32 25.24 -7.10
C HIS A 151 -3.44 24.41 -8.06
N LYS A 152 -3.17 23.13 -7.76
CA LYS A 152 -2.38 22.23 -8.61
C LYS A 152 -3.30 21.37 -9.46
N THR A 153 -3.24 21.51 -10.79
CA THR A 153 -4.27 20.97 -11.68
C THR A 153 -3.83 19.80 -12.56
N ALA A 154 -2.56 19.42 -12.58
CA ALA A 154 -2.08 18.30 -13.39
C ALA A 154 -1.14 17.39 -12.57
N THR A 155 0.16 17.64 -12.64
CA THR A 155 1.18 16.85 -11.96
C THR A 155 1.32 17.22 -10.49
N PHE A 156 1.29 16.21 -9.63
CA PHE A 156 1.55 16.36 -8.20
C PHE A 156 2.56 15.32 -7.74
N CYS A 157 3.55 15.73 -6.96
CA CYS A 157 4.55 14.87 -6.33
C CYS A 157 4.74 15.27 -4.86
N GLY A 158 4.60 14.31 -3.95
CA GLY A 158 4.72 14.47 -2.50
C GLY A 158 3.57 13.82 -1.74
N TYR A 159 3.65 13.80 -0.41
CA TYR A 159 2.59 13.31 0.49
C TYR A 159 2.09 11.88 0.20
N GLY A 160 2.92 11.04 -0.41
CA GLY A 160 2.56 9.70 -0.84
C GLY A 160 1.90 9.64 -2.23
N VAL A 161 1.99 10.68 -3.05
CA VAL A 161 1.41 10.74 -4.40
C VAL A 161 2.49 11.13 -5.39
N TYR A 162 2.51 10.48 -6.56
CA TYR A 162 3.12 11.00 -7.77
C TYR A 162 2.30 10.61 -9.00
N THR A 163 1.53 11.56 -9.53
CA THR A 163 0.62 11.35 -10.68
C THR A 163 0.49 12.62 -11.52
N ASP A 164 0.18 12.45 -12.81
CA ASP A 164 -0.15 13.54 -13.75
C ASP A 164 -1.64 13.90 -13.76
N ASN A 165 -2.46 13.16 -13.02
CA ASN A 165 -3.90 13.39 -12.90
C ASN A 165 -4.29 13.47 -11.42
N PHE A 166 -3.78 14.49 -10.71
CA PHE A 166 -3.96 14.58 -9.25
C PHE A 166 -5.41 14.77 -8.81
N LEU A 167 -6.27 15.37 -9.63
CA LEU A 167 -7.67 15.61 -9.30
C LEU A 167 -8.53 14.34 -9.41
N ASN A 168 -8.20 13.45 -10.35
CA ASN A 168 -8.94 12.20 -10.55
C ASN A 168 -7.99 11.04 -10.88
N PRO A 169 -7.07 10.66 -9.98
CA PRO A 169 -6.15 9.56 -10.24
C PRO A 169 -6.94 8.24 -10.33
N PRO A 170 -6.50 7.28 -11.15
CA PRO A 170 -7.20 6.02 -11.33
C PRO A 170 -6.98 5.12 -10.09
N ILE A 171 -7.65 5.41 -8.98
CA ILE A 171 -7.54 4.64 -7.73
C ILE A 171 -8.73 3.72 -7.47
N GLU A 172 -9.74 3.75 -8.34
CA GLU A 172 -10.89 2.86 -8.27
C GLU A 172 -10.70 1.67 -9.20
N TRP A 173 -10.76 0.48 -8.63
CA TRP A 173 -10.69 -0.75 -9.42
C TRP A 173 -12.09 -1.16 -9.87
N ASN A 174 -12.25 -1.33 -11.17
CA ASN A 174 -13.44 -1.85 -11.83
C ASN A 174 -13.03 -2.49 -13.17
N LEU A 175 -12.24 -3.58 -13.09
CA LEU A 175 -11.60 -4.24 -14.25
C LEU A 175 -10.65 -3.30 -15.03
N ASN A 176 -9.92 -2.46 -14.30
CA ASN A 176 -8.88 -1.57 -14.81
C ASN A 176 -7.65 -1.61 -13.90
N ASP A 177 -6.50 -1.20 -14.41
CA ASP A 177 -5.34 -0.94 -13.55
C ASP A 177 -5.57 0.30 -12.69
N THR A 178 -4.95 0.33 -11.52
CA THR A 178 -5.00 1.46 -10.60
C THR A 178 -3.60 1.97 -10.26
N TYR A 179 -3.44 3.30 -10.22
CA TYR A 179 -2.16 3.95 -9.98
C TYR A 179 -2.30 5.31 -9.27
N ILE A 180 -1.29 5.65 -8.48
CA ILE A 180 -1.09 6.94 -7.82
C ILE A 180 0.39 7.25 -7.47
N GLN A 181 1.32 6.29 -7.56
CA GLN A 181 2.75 6.47 -7.27
C GLN A 181 3.69 6.00 -8.41
N ASP A 182 3.17 5.42 -9.48
CA ASP A 182 3.92 4.79 -10.58
C ASP A 182 4.97 5.71 -11.23
N LYS A 183 4.68 7.02 -11.32
CA LYS A 183 5.61 8.02 -11.87
C LYS A 183 6.90 8.17 -11.09
N GLY A 184 6.94 7.69 -9.85
CA GLY A 184 8.12 7.75 -9.01
C GLY A 184 9.03 6.54 -9.09
N ILE A 185 8.66 5.50 -9.83
CA ILE A 185 9.48 4.30 -10.01
C ILE A 185 10.80 4.69 -10.66
N ASN A 186 11.91 4.28 -10.03
CA ASN A 186 13.25 4.51 -10.54
C ASN A 186 14.07 3.20 -10.69
N GLN A 187 13.53 2.07 -10.21
CA GLN A 187 14.05 0.74 -10.49
C GLN A 187 12.91 -0.29 -10.40
N ASP A 188 12.87 -1.22 -11.34
CA ASP A 188 11.95 -2.35 -11.38
C ASP A 188 12.72 -3.64 -11.01
N PHE A 189 12.22 -4.37 -10.00
CA PHE A 189 12.78 -5.66 -9.56
C PHE A 189 12.03 -6.86 -10.14
N GLY A 190 10.92 -6.63 -10.83
CA GLY A 190 10.07 -7.63 -11.44
C GLY A 190 9.11 -8.29 -10.45
N ILE A 191 8.71 -9.50 -10.81
CA ILE A 191 7.56 -10.18 -10.25
C ILE A 191 7.97 -11.29 -9.29
N PHE A 192 7.26 -11.37 -8.17
CA PHE A 192 7.49 -12.32 -7.08
C PHE A 192 6.19 -13.05 -6.73
N GLU A 193 6.30 -14.35 -6.44
CA GLU A 193 5.14 -15.14 -6.02
C GLU A 193 4.65 -14.75 -4.62
N SER A 194 5.49 -14.17 -3.76
CA SER A 194 5.12 -13.79 -2.40
C SER A 194 5.97 -12.62 -1.86
N PRO A 195 5.49 -11.90 -0.83
CA PRO A 195 6.32 -10.93 -0.11
C PRO A 195 7.53 -11.58 0.56
N ASP A 196 7.41 -12.84 1.00
CA ASP A 196 8.52 -13.59 1.59
C ASP A 196 9.69 -13.75 0.59
N ASP A 197 9.39 -14.09 -0.66
CA ASP A 197 10.38 -14.21 -1.73
C ASP A 197 11.02 -12.87 -2.08
N PHE A 198 10.22 -11.81 -2.09
CA PHE A 198 10.68 -10.45 -2.33
C PHE A 198 11.61 -9.98 -1.21
N TYR A 199 11.17 -10.02 0.05
CA TYR A 199 11.95 -9.54 1.20
C TYR A 199 13.15 -10.42 1.55
N LYS A 200 13.27 -11.62 0.98
CA LYS A 200 14.49 -12.42 1.02
C LYS A 200 15.60 -11.80 0.16
N LYS A 201 15.25 -11.14 -0.95
CA LYS A 201 16.21 -10.56 -1.91
C LYS A 201 16.34 -9.04 -1.78
N HIS A 202 15.25 -8.36 -1.46
CA HIS A 202 15.15 -6.89 -1.48
C HIS A 202 14.63 -6.39 -0.14
N ARG A 203 15.38 -5.52 0.52
CA ARG A 203 14.98 -4.86 1.77
C ARG A 203 15.37 -3.39 1.70
N GLN A 204 14.66 -2.54 2.44
CA GLN A 204 15.07 -1.16 2.57
C GLN A 204 16.46 -1.10 3.23
N GLU A 205 17.42 -0.52 2.52
CA GLU A 205 18.78 -0.36 3.02
C GLU A 205 18.82 0.74 4.09
N LEU A 206 18.81 0.33 5.36
CA LEU A 206 19.00 1.21 6.50
C LEU A 206 20.08 0.64 7.43
N SER A 207 20.97 1.51 7.91
CA SER A 207 21.87 1.13 9.00
C SER A 207 21.06 0.84 10.27
N PHE A 208 21.63 0.05 11.18
CA PHE A 208 20.97 -0.34 12.42
C PHE A 208 20.42 0.85 13.21
N PHE A 209 21.22 1.91 13.38
CA PHE A 209 20.78 3.14 14.06
C PHE A 209 19.64 3.85 13.32
N LYS A 210 19.70 3.96 11.99
CA LYS A 210 18.61 4.55 11.19
C LYS A 210 17.33 3.73 11.30
N LYS A 211 17.43 2.40 11.33
CA LYS A 211 16.29 1.51 11.54
C LYS A 211 15.64 1.72 12.91
N LEU A 212 16.43 1.79 13.99
CA LEU A 212 15.90 2.08 15.33
C LEU A 212 15.23 3.45 15.39
N MET A 213 15.85 4.48 14.82
CA MET A 213 15.27 5.82 14.75
C MET A 213 13.96 5.85 13.95
N TYR A 214 13.88 5.10 12.85
CA TYR A 214 12.64 4.99 12.09
C TYR A 214 11.52 4.40 12.95
N ILE A 215 11.79 3.27 13.60
CA ILE A 215 10.84 2.53 14.42
C ILE A 215 10.34 3.38 15.61
N TYR A 216 11.22 4.09 16.31
CA TYR A 216 10.83 4.77 17.55
C TYR A 216 10.47 6.25 17.39
N ILE A 217 10.88 6.90 16.29
CA ILE A 217 10.70 8.36 16.12
C ILE A 217 10.04 8.68 14.78
N VAL A 218 10.73 8.41 13.67
CA VAL A 218 10.37 8.99 12.36
C VAL A 218 8.98 8.54 11.91
N ARG A 219 8.65 7.25 12.01
CA ARG A 219 7.32 6.75 11.60
C ARG A 219 6.17 7.40 12.38
N HIS A 220 6.39 7.70 13.66
CA HIS A 220 5.36 8.32 14.50
C HIS A 220 5.14 9.79 14.10
N LEU A 221 6.20 10.50 13.73
CA LEU A 221 6.10 11.85 13.18
C LEU A 221 5.37 11.84 11.83
N MET A 222 5.72 10.90 10.93
CA MET A 222 5.03 10.74 9.65
C MET A 222 3.54 10.42 9.86
N ASN A 223 3.20 9.51 10.77
CA ASN A 223 1.81 9.17 11.10
C ASN A 223 1.04 10.36 11.69
N ARG A 224 1.69 11.21 12.50
CA ARG A 224 1.07 12.46 12.98
C ARG A 224 0.79 13.43 11.84
N ASN A 225 1.71 13.56 10.87
CA ASN A 225 1.52 14.41 9.69
C ASN A 225 0.37 13.89 8.82
N VAL A 226 0.35 12.59 8.52
CA VAL A 226 -0.74 11.95 7.74
C VAL A 226 -2.09 12.15 8.44
N LYS A 227 -2.16 11.95 9.76
CA LYS A 227 -3.37 12.21 10.55
C LYS A 227 -3.78 13.69 10.52
N LYS A 228 -2.82 14.62 10.58
CA LYS A 228 -3.09 16.06 10.49
C LYS A 228 -3.71 16.45 9.16
N ILE A 229 -3.22 15.89 8.05
CA ILE A 229 -3.80 16.11 6.71
C ILE A 229 -5.22 15.56 6.65
N ARG A 230 -5.41 14.30 7.07
CA ARG A 230 -6.73 13.63 7.07
C ARG A 230 -7.77 14.39 7.89
N ASN A 231 -7.36 15.03 8.99
CA ASN A 231 -8.25 15.75 9.91
C ASN A 231 -8.34 17.26 9.64
N ARG A 232 -7.70 17.78 8.59
CA ARG A 232 -7.72 19.22 8.33
C ARG A 232 -9.13 19.65 7.93
N ALA A 233 -9.64 20.71 8.57
CA ALA A 233 -10.87 21.36 8.13
C ALA A 233 -10.67 21.88 6.70
N CYS A 234 -11.69 21.73 5.85
CA CYS A 234 -11.70 22.43 4.57
C CYS A 234 -11.87 23.92 4.91
N ILE A 235 -10.99 24.77 4.38
CA ILE A 235 -11.13 26.23 4.43
C ILE A 235 -11.87 26.65 3.17
#